data_AF-A0A1S3DDK3-F1
#
_entry.id   AF-A0A1S3DDK3-F1
#
_cell.length_a   1.000
_cell.length_b   1.000
_cell.length_c   1.000
_cell.angle_alpha   90.00
_cell.angle_beta   90.00
_cell.angle_gamma   90.00
#
_symmetry.space_group_name_H-M   'P 1'
#
loop_
_entity.id
_entity.type
_entity.pdbx_description
1 polymer ?
#
loop_
_entity_poly.entity_id
_entity_poly.type
_entity_poly.pdbx_seq_one_letter_code
_entity_poly.pdbx_strand_id
1 'polypeptide(L)'
;MAIAVNVKPKEQGVQLKHNEQFVQLFSHTHFLVPMFMSLKYELNSPSRKAPIYCYRFAYDGNLGWFKKLMASSRKIDIPAGVSHVDELGYLLSNDLVDHKKLATEDDRKIVDKFTTLWSNFAKTGNPNPADHQVWSPIESYEQRNYLDIASPSSIVMKKNLDKDKIDFWVNKL
;
A
#
# COMPACT_ATOMS: atom_id res chain seq x y z
N MET A 1 2.52 1.08 -4.96
CA MET A 1 3.10 0.32 -3.82
C MET A 1 3.56 1.33 -2.79
N ALA A 2 2.78 1.52 -1.73
CA ALA A 2 3.02 2.53 -0.70
C ALA A 2 2.97 1.86 0.67
N ILE A 3 4.11 1.86 1.36
CA ILE A 3 4.26 1.35 2.72
C ILE A 3 3.74 2.44 3.66
N ALA A 4 2.61 2.20 4.33
CA ALA A 4 2.19 3.02 5.46
C ALA A 4 2.20 2.16 6.71
N VAL A 5 3.22 2.35 7.53
CA VAL A 5 3.24 1.81 8.88
C VAL A 5 2.37 2.72 9.73
N ASN A 6 1.21 2.23 10.14
CA ASN A 6 0.32 2.94 11.06
C ASN A 6 0.48 2.28 12.44
N VAL A 7 1.56 2.61 13.14
CA VAL A 7 1.81 2.12 14.51
C VAL A 7 0.99 2.97 15.48
N LYS A 8 0.15 2.34 16.32
CA LYS A 8 -0.32 2.99 17.55
C LYS A 8 0.76 2.80 18.63
N PRO A 9 1.23 3.85 19.30
CA PRO A 9 2.30 3.72 20.29
C PRO A 9 1.81 2.90 21.49
N LYS A 10 2.52 1.81 21.81
CA LYS A 10 2.54 1.23 23.16
C LYS A 10 3.74 1.81 23.89
N GLU A 11 3.51 2.26 25.11
CA GLU A 11 4.45 3.00 25.94
C GLU A 11 5.73 2.20 26.23
N GLN A 12 6.79 2.45 25.45
CA GLN A 12 8.19 2.39 25.88
C GLN A 12 8.93 3.55 25.19
N GLY A 13 8.96 4.69 25.88
CA GLY A 13 9.44 5.97 25.34
C GLY A 13 10.93 5.96 25.02
N VAL A 14 11.30 6.62 23.92
CA VAL A 14 12.65 6.95 23.41
C VAL A 14 13.18 6.06 22.26
N GLN A 15 13.23 4.72 22.33
CA GLN A 15 13.74 3.91 21.20
C GLN A 15 12.78 3.82 20.00
N LEU A 16 11.47 3.73 20.25
CA LEU A 16 10.47 3.52 19.19
C LEU A 16 10.33 4.72 18.23
N LYS A 17 10.49 5.94 18.74
CA LYS A 17 10.29 7.18 17.97
C LYS A 17 11.34 7.35 16.86
N HIS A 18 12.57 6.89 17.09
CA HIS A 18 13.65 6.92 16.09
C HIS A 18 13.42 5.90 14.98
N ASN A 19 12.85 4.73 15.32
CA ASN A 19 12.54 3.68 14.33
C ASN A 19 11.41 4.11 13.39
N GLU A 20 10.37 4.77 13.90
CA GLU A 20 9.27 5.28 13.07
C GLU A 20 9.74 6.33 12.06
N GLN A 21 10.57 7.27 12.50
CA GLN A 21 11.14 8.30 11.62
C GLN A 21 12.05 7.68 10.56
N PHE A 22 12.85 6.68 10.94
CA PHE A 22 13.70 5.94 10.01
C PHE A 22 12.88 5.17 8.97
N VAL A 23 11.84 4.45 9.40
CA VAL A 23 10.92 3.72 8.50
C VAL A 23 10.20 4.67 7.56
N GLN A 24 9.76 5.84 8.03
CA GLN A 24 9.15 6.86 7.19
C GLN A 24 10.15 7.40 6.16
N LEU A 25 11.37 7.76 6.59
CA LEU A 25 12.42 8.25 5.69
C LEU A 25 12.73 7.22 4.60
N PHE A 26 12.92 5.95 4.98
CA PHE A 26 13.19 4.87 4.03
C PHE A 26 12.00 4.67 3.07
N SER A 27 10.77 4.65 3.58
CA SER A 27 9.55 4.53 2.77
C SER A 27 9.39 5.68 1.77
N HIS A 28 9.68 6.91 2.20
CA HIS A 28 9.65 8.09 1.32
C HIS A 28 10.71 7.98 0.24
N THR A 29 11.97 7.82 0.62
CA THR A 29 13.12 7.91 -0.29
C THR A 29 13.20 6.75 -1.29
N HIS A 30 12.85 5.53 -0.87
CA HIS A 30 13.02 4.33 -1.72
C HIS A 30 11.77 3.98 -2.53
N PHE A 31 10.58 4.39 -2.09
CA PHE A 31 9.34 3.99 -2.75
C PHE A 31 8.49 5.20 -3.15
N LEU A 32 8.09 6.06 -2.20
CA LEU A 32 7.07 7.07 -2.49
C LEU A 32 7.59 8.20 -3.38
N VAL A 33 8.76 8.76 -3.11
CA VAL A 33 9.35 9.84 -3.92
C VAL A 33 9.56 9.40 -5.38
N PRO A 34 10.28 8.31 -5.69
CA PRO A 34 10.44 7.88 -7.09
C PRO A 34 9.11 7.53 -7.76
N MET A 35 8.16 6.93 -7.02
CA MET A 35 6.81 6.66 -7.55
C MET A 35 6.07 7.96 -7.91
N PHE A 36 6.11 8.98 -7.05
CA PHE A 36 5.44 10.25 -7.31
C PHE A 36 6.15 11.10 -8.37
N MET A 37 7.47 11.03 -8.49
CA MET A 37 8.19 11.61 -9.64
C MET A 37 7.74 10.97 -10.95
N SER A 38 7.68 9.63 -10.99
CA SER A 38 7.20 8.89 -12.16
C SER A 38 5.76 9.27 -12.51
N LEU A 39 4.88 9.35 -11.50
CA LEU A 39 3.51 9.82 -11.68
C LEU A 39 3.46 11.22 -12.27
N LYS A 40 4.25 12.16 -11.75
CA LYS A 40 4.30 13.54 -12.26
C LYS A 40 4.72 13.57 -13.73
N TYR A 41 5.72 12.77 -14.10
CA TYR A 41 6.18 12.67 -15.48
C TYR A 41 5.10 12.10 -16.40
N GLU A 42 4.49 10.98 -16.03
CA GLU A 42 3.45 10.32 -16.81
C GLU A 42 2.20 11.18 -16.99
N LEU A 43 1.76 11.88 -15.93
CA LEU A 43 0.59 12.78 -16.01
C LEU A 43 0.82 13.98 -16.94
N ASN A 44 2.06 14.46 -17.04
CA ASN A 44 2.43 15.57 -17.93
C ASN A 44 2.83 15.11 -19.33
N SER A 45 2.90 13.80 -19.58
CA SER A 45 3.27 13.27 -20.90
C SER A 45 2.14 13.50 -21.91
N PRO A 46 2.38 14.19 -23.03
CA PRO A 46 1.38 14.37 -24.09
C PRO A 46 1.04 13.04 -24.78
N SER A 47 1.86 12.01 -24.58
CA SER A 47 1.65 10.67 -25.13
C SER A 47 0.85 9.75 -24.20
N ARG A 48 0.42 10.22 -23.02
CA ARG A 48 -0.38 9.43 -22.08
C ARG A 48 -1.73 9.09 -22.70
N LYS A 49 -2.03 7.78 -22.82
CA LYS A 49 -3.29 7.26 -23.38
C LYS A 49 -4.14 6.48 -22.38
N ALA A 50 -3.57 6.08 -21.25
CA ALA A 50 -4.22 5.22 -20.27
C ALA A 50 -4.43 5.93 -18.92
N PRO A 51 -5.54 5.64 -18.21
CA PRO A 51 -5.74 6.10 -16.85
C PRO A 51 -4.70 5.49 -15.90
N ILE A 52 -4.32 6.25 -14.86
CA ILE A 52 -3.39 5.80 -13.81
C ILE A 52 -4.19 5.62 -12.53
N TYR A 53 -4.06 4.47 -11.88
CA TYR A 53 -4.71 4.15 -10.62
C TYR A 53 -3.66 3.96 -9.52
N CYS A 54 -3.84 4.61 -8.38
CA CYS A 54 -2.94 4.47 -7.23
C CYS A 54 -3.68 3.86 -6.04
N TYR A 55 -3.03 2.94 -5.32
CA TYR A 55 -3.53 2.38 -4.08
C TYR A 55 -2.44 2.36 -3.00
N ARG A 56 -2.90 2.29 -1.76
CA ARG A 56 -2.12 2.01 -0.56
C ARG A 56 -2.69 0.78 0.13
N PHE A 57 -1.89 -0.26 0.26
CA PHE A 57 -2.25 -1.44 1.03
C PHE A 57 -1.89 -1.19 2.50
N ALA A 58 -2.90 -1.18 3.37
CA ALA A 58 -2.77 -0.82 4.78
C ALA A 58 -3.39 -1.87 5.72
N TYR A 59 -3.83 -3.02 5.18
CA TYR A 59 -4.40 -4.10 5.96
C TYR A 59 -3.29 -4.96 6.59
N ASP A 60 -3.20 -4.92 7.91
CA ASP A 60 -2.26 -5.72 8.71
C ASP A 60 -2.95 -6.99 9.23
N GLY A 61 -3.12 -7.98 8.34
CA GLY A 61 -3.72 -9.28 8.65
C GLY A 61 -2.73 -10.45 8.67
N ASN A 62 -3.26 -11.67 8.70
CA ASN A 62 -2.45 -12.87 8.93
C ASN A 62 -1.59 -13.28 7.74
N LEU A 63 -2.01 -12.92 6.53
CA LEU A 63 -1.32 -13.31 5.29
C LEU A 63 -0.14 -12.38 4.96
N GLY A 64 0.07 -11.29 5.71
CA GLY A 64 1.28 -10.48 5.68
C GLY A 64 2.46 -11.23 6.29
N TRP A 65 3.07 -12.12 5.51
CA TRP A 65 4.02 -13.13 5.98
C TRP A 65 5.47 -12.64 6.02
N PHE A 66 5.84 -11.71 5.14
CA PHE A 66 7.24 -11.32 4.98
C PHE A 66 7.81 -10.73 6.26
N LYS A 67 7.09 -9.80 6.90
CA LYS A 67 7.53 -9.27 8.20
C LYS A 67 7.61 -10.36 9.27
N LYS A 68 6.68 -11.31 9.31
CA LYS A 68 6.67 -12.38 10.32
C LYS A 68 7.88 -13.29 10.16
N LEU A 69 8.24 -13.61 8.92
CA LEU A 69 9.46 -14.34 8.60
C LEU A 69 10.72 -13.58 9.04
N MET A 70 10.77 -12.27 8.78
CA MET A 70 11.89 -11.41 9.19
C MET A 70 12.00 -11.28 10.72
N ALA A 71 10.88 -11.12 11.42
CA ALA A 71 10.80 -11.07 12.87
C ALA A 71 11.32 -12.38 13.49
N SER A 72 10.84 -13.52 12.98
CA SER A 72 11.24 -14.85 13.47
C SER A 72 12.72 -15.15 13.23
N SER A 73 13.20 -14.91 12.00
CA SER A 73 14.59 -15.21 11.62
C SER A 73 15.62 -14.34 12.36
N ARG A 74 15.28 -13.07 12.65
CA ARG A 74 16.19 -12.13 13.32
C ARG A 74 15.94 -11.99 14.82
N LYS A 75 14.92 -12.65 15.36
CA LYS A 75 14.49 -12.53 16.77
C LYS A 75 14.26 -11.07 17.18
N ILE A 76 13.58 -10.31 16.31
CA ILE A 76 13.25 -8.90 16.54
C ILE A 76 11.74 -8.72 16.63
N ASP A 77 11.31 -7.80 17.50
CA ASP A 77 9.93 -7.35 17.52
C ASP A 77 9.73 -6.31 16.40
N ILE A 78 8.80 -6.61 15.49
CA ILE A 78 8.41 -5.68 14.43
C ILE A 78 7.10 -4.98 14.86
N PRO A 79 7.04 -3.64 14.82
CA PRO A 79 5.83 -2.91 15.19
C PRO A 79 4.65 -3.25 14.27
N ALA A 80 3.43 -3.02 14.76
CA ALA A 80 2.21 -3.17 13.96
C ALA A 80 2.24 -2.27 12.72
N GLY A 81 1.72 -2.77 11.61
CA GLY A 81 1.71 -2.10 10.32
C GLY A 81 2.06 -3.04 9.17
N VAL A 82 1.94 -2.52 7.96
CA VAL A 82 2.24 -3.26 6.73
C VAL A 82 3.69 -3.02 6.33
N SER A 83 4.45 -4.09 6.13
CA SER A 83 5.81 -4.02 5.58
C SER A 83 5.80 -4.23 4.06
N HIS A 84 6.91 -3.92 3.41
CA HIS A 84 7.11 -4.29 2.01
C HIS A 84 6.86 -5.79 1.79
N VAL A 85 6.19 -6.15 0.69
CA VAL A 85 5.89 -7.54 0.27
C VAL A 85 4.73 -8.20 1.02
N ASP A 86 4.25 -7.62 2.14
CA ASP A 86 3.13 -8.19 2.90
C ASP A 86 1.85 -8.31 2.06
N GLU A 87 1.62 -7.40 1.10
CA GLU A 87 0.42 -7.41 0.25
C GLU A 87 0.38 -8.61 -0.71
N LEU A 88 1.54 -9.21 -1.03
CA LEU A 88 1.60 -10.35 -1.94
C LEU A 88 0.92 -11.59 -1.35
N GLY A 89 0.90 -11.73 -0.02
CA GLY A 89 0.14 -12.78 0.65
C GLY A 89 -1.38 -12.65 0.47
N TYR A 90 -1.88 -11.53 -0.05
CA TYR A 90 -3.29 -11.33 -0.37
C TYR A 90 -3.60 -11.39 -1.86
N LEU A 91 -2.57 -11.47 -2.70
CA LEU A 91 -2.68 -11.46 -4.16
C LEU A 91 -2.25 -12.78 -4.79
N LEU A 92 -1.21 -13.42 -4.22
CA LEU A 92 -0.57 -14.61 -4.77
C LEU A 92 -0.55 -15.73 -3.73
N SER A 93 -1.11 -16.88 -4.10
CA SER A 93 -0.91 -18.12 -3.35
C SER A 93 0.53 -18.58 -3.50
N ASN A 94 1.21 -18.89 -2.40
CA ASN A 94 2.56 -19.43 -2.41
C ASN A 94 2.79 -20.39 -1.23
N ASP A 95 3.76 -21.29 -1.36
CA ASP A 95 4.05 -22.32 -0.36
C ASP A 95 4.63 -21.77 0.96
N LEU A 96 4.98 -20.48 1.00
CA LEU A 96 5.48 -19.82 2.21
C LEU A 96 4.34 -19.44 3.16
N VAL A 97 3.09 -19.44 2.68
CA VAL A 97 1.89 -19.08 3.45
C VAL A 97 0.85 -20.18 3.35
N ASP A 98 0.60 -20.88 4.45
CA ASP A 98 -0.53 -21.79 4.54
C ASP A 98 -1.85 -20.99 4.69
N HIS A 99 -2.39 -20.54 3.56
CA HIS A 99 -3.64 -19.76 3.51
C HIS A 99 -4.81 -20.50 4.19
N LYS A 100 -4.83 -21.83 4.17
CA LYS A 100 -5.92 -22.60 4.78
C LYS A 100 -5.90 -22.50 6.29
N LYS A 101 -4.70 -22.54 6.89
CA LYS A 101 -4.53 -22.45 8.35
C LYS A 101 -4.49 -21.02 8.87
N LEU A 102 -3.92 -20.08 8.11
CA LEU A 102 -3.61 -18.75 8.61
C LEU A 102 -4.70 -17.71 8.33
N ALA A 103 -5.48 -17.86 7.26
CA ALA A 103 -6.46 -16.86 6.86
C ALA A 103 -7.67 -16.83 7.81
N THR A 104 -7.87 -15.68 8.45
CA THR A 104 -9.13 -15.31 9.11
C THR A 104 -10.22 -15.02 8.07
N GLU A 105 -11.44 -14.84 8.55
CA GLU A 105 -12.55 -14.41 7.70
C GLU A 105 -12.30 -13.04 7.04
N ASP A 106 -11.68 -12.12 7.77
CA ASP A 106 -11.34 -10.81 7.22
C ASP A 106 -10.19 -10.89 6.22
N ASP A 107 -9.20 -11.77 6.43
CA ASP A 107 -8.15 -12.03 5.44
C ASP A 107 -8.76 -12.54 4.13
N ARG A 108 -9.71 -13.48 4.19
CA ARG A 108 -10.41 -14.01 3.01
C ARG A 108 -11.17 -12.91 2.26
N LYS A 109 -11.88 -12.04 2.98
CA LYS A 109 -12.57 -10.90 2.36
C LYS A 109 -11.60 -9.91 1.72
N ILE A 110 -10.42 -9.68 2.31
CA ILE A 110 -9.38 -8.86 1.68
C ILE A 110 -8.85 -9.55 0.42
N VAL A 111 -8.55 -10.85 0.46
CA VAL A 111 -8.13 -11.62 -0.72
C VAL A 111 -9.15 -11.48 -1.84
N ASP A 112 -10.43 -11.73 -1.56
CA ASP A 112 -11.49 -11.66 -2.58
C ASP A 112 -11.59 -10.26 -3.19
N LYS A 113 -11.62 -9.22 -2.35
CA LYS A 113 -11.72 -7.83 -2.85
C LYS A 113 -10.48 -7.39 -3.60
N PHE A 114 -9.29 -7.69 -3.09
CA PHE A 114 -8.04 -7.24 -3.68
C PHE A 114 -7.75 -7.95 -5.00
N THR A 115 -7.93 -9.27 -5.05
CA THR A 115 -7.80 -10.05 -6.29
C THR A 115 -8.85 -9.65 -7.32
N THR A 116 -10.08 -9.31 -6.91
CA THR A 116 -11.10 -8.79 -7.82
C THR A 116 -10.65 -7.48 -8.48
N LEU A 117 -10.17 -6.50 -7.71
CA LEU A 117 -9.68 -5.22 -8.26
C LEU A 117 -8.53 -5.43 -9.26
N TRP A 118 -7.55 -6.27 -8.91
CA TRP A 118 -6.43 -6.59 -9.80
C TRP A 118 -6.86 -7.34 -11.06
N SER A 119 -7.75 -8.32 -10.92
CA SER A 119 -8.23 -9.12 -12.05
C SER A 119 -9.08 -8.28 -13.02
N ASN A 120 -9.88 -7.33 -12.51
CA ASN A 120 -10.64 -6.39 -13.34
C ASN A 120 -9.71 -5.47 -14.13
N PHE A 121 -8.69 -4.93 -13.46
CA PHE A 121 -7.67 -4.11 -14.12
C PHE A 121 -6.94 -4.89 -15.21
N ALA A 122 -6.54 -6.14 -14.93
CA ALA A 122 -5.89 -7.00 -15.91
C ALA A 122 -6.78 -7.32 -17.12
N LYS A 123 -8.10 -7.48 -16.92
CA LYS A 123 -9.06 -7.80 -17.99
C LYS A 123 -9.45 -6.58 -18.84
N THR A 124 -9.57 -5.40 -18.22
CA THR A 124 -10.27 -4.26 -18.85
C THR A 124 -9.49 -2.94 -18.82
N GLY A 125 -8.39 -2.86 -18.07
CA GLY A 125 -7.70 -1.60 -17.76
C GLY A 125 -8.42 -0.73 -16.72
N ASN A 126 -9.56 -1.17 -16.19
CA ASN A 126 -10.30 -0.51 -15.11
C ASN A 126 -10.44 -1.48 -13.92
N PRO A 127 -10.00 -1.13 -12.70
CA PRO A 127 -10.09 -2.03 -11.55
C PRO A 127 -11.52 -2.22 -11.00
N ASN A 128 -12.46 -1.38 -11.41
CA ASN A 128 -13.82 -1.37 -10.90
C ASN A 128 -14.69 -2.45 -11.55
N PRO A 129 -15.70 -2.99 -10.84
CA PRO A 129 -16.77 -3.74 -11.47
C PRO A 129 -17.57 -2.83 -12.43
N ALA A 130 -18.27 -3.44 -13.38
CA ALA A 130 -18.95 -2.71 -14.47
C ALA A 130 -20.06 -1.75 -14.00
N ASP A 131 -20.63 -2.02 -12.83
CA ASP A 131 -21.81 -1.35 -12.28
C ASP A 131 -21.51 -0.35 -11.15
N HIS A 132 -20.27 -0.32 -10.63
CA HIS A 132 -19.93 0.54 -9.51
C HIS A 132 -18.46 0.96 -9.50
N GLN A 133 -18.20 2.26 -9.31
CA GLN A 133 -16.85 2.82 -9.25
C GLN A 133 -16.42 3.10 -7.80
N VAL A 134 -15.45 2.33 -7.31
CA VAL A 134 -14.82 2.49 -5.98
C VAL A 134 -13.45 3.17 -6.08
N TRP A 135 -12.71 2.88 -7.15
CA TRP A 135 -11.33 3.32 -7.36
C TRP A 135 -11.24 4.27 -8.55
N SER A 136 -11.15 5.56 -8.28
CA SER A 136 -11.03 6.58 -9.32
C SER A 136 -9.58 6.71 -9.82
N PRO A 137 -9.39 6.99 -11.13
CA PRO A 137 -8.07 7.27 -11.67
C PRO A 137 -7.55 8.62 -11.16
N ILE A 138 -6.23 8.83 -11.28
CA ILE A 138 -5.59 10.11 -11.00
C ILE A 138 -5.69 11.01 -12.22
N GLU A 139 -6.31 12.17 -12.02
CA GLU A 139 -6.50 13.18 -13.06
C GLU A 139 -5.33 14.16 -13.13
N SER A 140 -4.83 14.61 -11.98
CA SER A 140 -3.70 15.55 -11.87
C SER A 140 -2.75 15.20 -10.73
N TYR A 141 -1.52 15.73 -10.80
CA TYR A 141 -0.50 15.51 -9.77
C TYR A 141 -0.89 16.16 -8.43
N GLU A 142 -1.60 17.28 -8.49
CA GLU A 142 -2.11 18.02 -7.34
C GLU A 142 -3.23 17.26 -6.63
N GLN A 143 -4.00 16.45 -7.38
CA GLN A 143 -5.08 15.61 -6.89
C GLN A 143 -4.73 14.12 -6.98
N ARG A 144 -3.56 13.76 -6.46
CA ARG A 144 -3.06 12.38 -6.37
C ARG A 144 -3.76 11.56 -5.29
N ASN A 145 -5.06 11.38 -5.48
CA ASN A 145 -5.89 10.53 -4.66
C ASN A 145 -5.53 9.05 -4.88
N TYR A 146 -5.79 8.22 -3.89
CA TYR A 146 -5.45 6.80 -3.90
C TYR A 146 -6.51 5.99 -3.19
N LEU A 147 -6.66 4.73 -3.60
CA LEU A 147 -7.50 3.77 -2.89
C LEU A 147 -6.76 3.27 -1.65
N ASP A 148 -7.32 3.49 -0.46
CA ASP A 148 -6.78 2.97 0.78
C ASP A 148 -7.48 1.65 1.14
N ILE A 149 -6.71 0.58 1.20
CA ILE A 149 -7.19 -0.77 1.51
C ILE A 149 -6.78 -1.09 2.95
N ALA A 150 -7.61 -0.68 3.91
CA ALA A 150 -7.28 -0.75 5.33
C ALA A 150 -7.98 -1.90 6.07
N SER A 151 -9.16 -2.32 5.61
CA SER A 151 -9.90 -3.48 6.14
C SER A 151 -10.98 -3.92 5.15
N PRO A 152 -11.62 -5.10 5.34
CA PRO A 152 -12.75 -5.51 4.50
C PRO A 152 -13.89 -4.49 4.45
N SER A 153 -14.11 -3.73 5.52
CA SER A 153 -15.14 -2.70 5.62
C SER A 153 -14.62 -1.30 5.25
N SER A 154 -13.33 -1.14 4.98
CA SER A 154 -12.67 0.14 4.73
C SER A 154 -11.74 0.03 3.52
N ILE A 155 -12.35 0.08 2.34
CA ILE A 155 -11.69 0.22 1.05
C ILE A 155 -12.24 1.51 0.42
N VAL A 156 -11.53 2.62 0.60
CA VAL A 156 -12.05 3.96 0.34
C VAL A 156 -11.02 4.86 -0.31
N MET A 157 -11.47 5.82 -1.12
CA MET A 157 -10.58 6.84 -1.69
C MET A 157 -10.10 7.79 -0.59
N LYS A 158 -8.78 7.98 -0.52
CA LYS A 158 -8.12 8.99 0.31
C LYS A 158 -7.33 9.95 -0.57
N LYS A 159 -7.01 11.11 0.00
CA LYS A 159 -6.36 12.21 -0.72
C LYS A 159 -4.91 12.33 -0.34
N ASN A 160 -4.07 12.68 -1.31
CA ASN A 160 -2.77 13.33 -1.08
C ASN A 160 -1.88 12.64 -0.04
N LEU A 161 -1.53 11.37 -0.29
CA LEU A 161 -0.65 10.60 0.59
C LEU A 161 0.65 11.38 0.86
N ASP A 162 0.94 11.65 2.13
CA ASP A 162 2.15 12.32 2.63
C ASP A 162 2.60 13.55 1.81
N LYS A 163 1.63 14.34 1.33
CA LYS A 163 1.86 15.34 0.28
C LYS A 163 3.01 16.29 0.57
N ASP A 164 3.05 16.91 1.74
CA ASP A 164 4.05 17.91 2.09
C ASP A 164 5.46 17.32 2.14
N LYS A 165 5.59 16.08 2.66
CA LYS A 165 6.87 15.37 2.73
C LYS A 165 7.35 14.98 1.34
N ILE A 166 6.47 14.44 0.51
CA ILE A 166 6.82 14.04 -0.86
C ILE A 166 7.17 15.26 -1.71
N ASP A 167 6.37 16.33 -1.64
CA ASP A 167 6.63 17.54 -2.43
C ASP A 167 7.95 18.21 -2.01
N PHE A 168 8.32 18.15 -0.73
CA PHE A 168 9.63 18.60 -0.27
C PHE A 168 10.77 17.90 -1.01
N TRP A 169 10.71 16.57 -1.14
CA TRP A 169 11.75 15.79 -1.82
C TRP A 169 11.69 15.96 -3.35
N VAL A 170 10.49 15.93 -3.94
CA VAL A 170 10.28 16.04 -5.39
C VAL A 170 10.72 17.40 -5.93
N ASN A 171 10.62 18.48 -5.15
CA ASN A 171 11.00 19.82 -5.60
C ASN A 171 12.46 20.18 -5.29
N LYS A 172 13.20 19.32 -4.56
CA LYS A 172 14.62 19.53 -4.22
C LYS A 172 15.58 18.68 -5.03
N LEU A 173 15.07 17.66 -5.72
CA LEU A 173 15.78 16.80 -6.66
C LEU A 173 15.42 17.21 -8.08
#